data_AF-A0AAD2RCP2-F1
#
_entry.id   AF-A0AAD2RCP2-F1
#
_cell.length_a   1.000
_cell.length_b   1.000
_cell.length_c   1.000
_cell.angle_alpha   90.00
_cell.angle_beta   90.00
_cell.angle_gamma   90.00
#
_symmetry.space_group_name_H-M   'P 1'
#
loop_
_entity.id
_entity.type
_entity.pdbx_description
1 polymer ?
#
loop_
_entity_poly.entity_id
_entity_poly.type
_entity_poly.pdbx_seq_one_letter_code
_entity_poly.pdbx_strand_id
1 'polypeptide(L)' 'EGDIVAFSEDDFHVFNSQVEYFSEDGYPAFDIKVPSTYYFDSNVFSEVSMSGLYEIEVIGNIHENPELLEEK' A
#
# COMPACT_ATOMS: atom_id res chain seq x y z
N GLU A 1 1.77 -5.94 -11.10
CA GLU A 1 2.94 -5.47 -10.32
C GLU A 1 3.22 -4.06 -10.76
N GLY A 2 3.34 -3.13 -9.82
CA GLY A 2 3.49 -1.71 -10.14
C GLY A 2 2.18 -0.91 -10.12
N ASP A 3 1.07 -1.47 -9.65
CA ASP A 3 -0.11 -0.67 -9.30
C ASP A 3 0.27 0.27 -8.15
N ILE A 4 -0.28 1.48 -8.15
CA ILE A 4 -0.14 2.45 -7.08
C ILE A 4 -1.47 2.52 -6.35
N VAL A 5 -1.41 2.36 -5.03
CA VAL A 5 -2.57 2.43 -4.16
C VAL A 5 -2.51 3.64 -3.24
N ALA A 6 -3.66 4.24 -2.99
CA ALA A 6 -3.88 5.19 -1.90
C ALA A 6 -4.30 4.41 -0.65
N PHE A 7 -3.59 4.64 0.45
CA PHE A 7 -3.95 4.14 1.76
C PHE A 7 -4.67 5.24 2.54
N SER A 8 -5.81 4.90 3.13
CA SER A 8 -6.65 5.81 3.92
C SER A 8 -6.98 5.21 5.29
N GLU A 9 -7.13 6.08 6.29
CA GLU A 9 -7.53 5.78 7.67
C GLU A 9 -8.67 6.73 8.05
N ASP A 10 -9.79 6.20 8.54
CA ASP A 10 -11.00 6.97 8.88
C ASP A 10 -11.45 7.95 7.75
N ASP A 11 -11.50 7.47 6.50
CA ASP A 11 -11.82 8.25 5.28
C ASP A 11 -10.79 9.35 4.91
N PHE A 12 -9.65 9.44 5.60
CA PHE A 12 -8.58 10.39 5.26
C PHE A 12 -7.41 9.69 4.56
N HIS A 13 -7.03 10.22 3.40
CA HIS A 13 -5.83 9.80 2.70
C HIS A 13 -4.58 10.02 3.56
N VAL A 14 -3.75 8.99 3.70
CA VAL A 14 -2.52 9.01 4.49
C VAL A 14 -1.28 9.02 3.60
N PHE A 15 -1.15 8.05 2.70
CA PHE A 15 0.00 7.92 1.80
C PHE A 15 -0.32 7.10 0.55
N ASN A 16 0.50 7.27 -0.48
CA ASN A 16 0.50 6.41 -1.66
C ASN A 16 1.63 5.39 -1.56
N SER A 17 1.39 4.18 -2.06
CA SER A 17 2.43 3.15 -2.12
C SER A 17 2.29 2.27 -3.36
N GLN A 18 3.40 1.70 -3.78
CA GLN A 18 3.45 0.77 -4.90
C GLN A 18 3.21 -0.66 -4.41
N VAL A 19 2.40 -1.40 -5.18
CA VAL A 19 2.25 -2.85 -5.01
C VAL A 19 3.46 -3.58 -5.60
N GLU A 20 4.18 -4.29 -4.73
CA GLU A 20 5.41 -5.03 -5.04
C GLU A 20 5.31 -6.49 -4.57
N TYR A 21 6.13 -7.38 -5.13
CA TYR A 21 6.17 -8.80 -4.73
C TYR A 21 7.30 -9.10 -3.73
N PHE A 22 6.97 -9.42 -2.49
CA PHE A 22 7.91 -9.50 -1.35
C PHE A 22 8.60 -10.87 -1.20
N SER A 23 8.95 -11.53 -2.30
CA SER A 23 9.56 -12.87 -2.25
C SER A 23 10.92 -12.96 -1.56
N GLU A 24 11.69 -11.87 -1.51
CA GLU A 24 13.04 -11.86 -0.95
C GLU A 24 13.06 -11.98 0.58
N ASP A 25 12.00 -11.57 1.27
CA ASP A 25 11.90 -11.60 2.74
C ASP A 25 11.32 -12.93 3.28
N GLY A 26 11.29 -13.98 2.46
CA GLY A 26 10.62 -15.24 2.80
C GLY A 26 9.09 -15.11 2.88
N TYR A 27 8.55 -14.03 2.32
CA TYR A 27 7.14 -13.66 2.35
C TYR A 27 6.59 -13.50 0.93
N PRO A 28 6.41 -14.60 0.17
CA PRO A 28 6.09 -14.57 -1.27
C PRO A 28 4.64 -14.15 -1.56
N ALA A 29 4.32 -12.88 -1.30
CA ALA A 29 3.01 -12.27 -1.52
C ALA A 29 3.15 -10.87 -2.14
N PHE A 30 2.08 -10.41 -2.79
CA PHE A 30 1.94 -9.00 -3.12
C PHE A 30 1.59 -8.23 -1.86
N ASP A 31 2.27 -7.11 -1.65
CA ASP A 31 2.05 -6.21 -0.53
C ASP A 31 2.47 -4.78 -0.90
N ILE A 32 2.44 -3.87 0.07
CA ILE A 32 2.90 -2.48 -0.09
C ILE A 32 3.90 -2.10 0.99
N LYS A 33 4.79 -1.15 0.65
CA LYS A 33 5.63 -0.50 1.66
C LYS A 33 4.80 0.51 2.44
N VAL A 34 5.00 0.55 3.75
CA VAL A 34 4.31 1.49 4.64
C VAL A 34 5.33 2.43 5.29
N PRO A 35 4.95 3.68 5.60
CA PRO A 35 5.82 4.59 6.35
C PRO A 35 6.22 3.98 7.69
N SER A 36 7.42 4.31 8.19
CA SER A 36 7.96 3.73 9.44
C SER A 36 7.14 4.03 10.70
N THR A 37 6.16 4.93 10.62
CA THR A 37 5.18 5.21 11.67
C THR A 37 4.06 4.18 11.75
N TYR A 38 3.90 3.34 10.72
CA TYR A 38 2.94 2.25 10.66
C TYR A 38 3.64 0.90 10.85
N TYR A 39 2.97 0.01 11.57
CA TYR A 39 3.42 -1.35 11.78
C TYR A 39 2.23 -2.30 11.68
N PHE A 40 2.37 -3.32 10.84
CA PHE A 40 1.37 -4.35 10.61
C PHE A 40 1.98 -5.71 10.94
N ASP A 41 1.33 -6.49 11.81
CA ASP A 41 1.75 -7.86 12.17
C ASP A 41 1.49 -8.88 11.04
N SER A 42 0.84 -8.45 9.96
CA SER A 42 0.44 -9.26 8.80
C SER A 42 0.50 -8.44 7.53
N ASN A 43 0.21 -9.08 6.38
CA ASN A 43 0.05 -8.39 5.10
C ASN A 43 -0.82 -7.15 5.26
N VAL A 44 -0.46 -6.03 4.62
CA VAL A 44 -1.26 -4.81 4.73
C VAL A 44 -2.65 -5.01 4.15
N PHE A 45 -2.78 -5.72 3.02
CA PHE A 45 -4.10 -6.01 2.44
C PHE A 45 -4.97 -6.90 3.33
N SER A 46 -4.36 -7.87 4.02
CA SER A 46 -5.09 -8.71 4.98
C SER A 46 -5.59 -7.89 6.16
N GLU A 47 -4.75 -7.00 6.71
CA GLU A 47 -5.15 -6.12 7.81
C GLU A 47 -6.30 -5.21 7.40
N VAL A 48 -6.19 -4.54 6.24
CA VAL A 48 -7.22 -3.67 5.69
C VAL A 48 -8.54 -4.42 5.49
N SER A 49 -8.48 -5.64 4.94
CA SER A 49 -9.67 -6.47 4.74
C SER A 49 -10.34 -6.94 6.05
N MET A 50 -9.59 -7.02 7.16
CA MET A 50 -10.09 -7.57 8.42
C MET A 50 -10.47 -6.51 9.44
N SER A 51 -9.74 -5.39 9.51
CA SER A 51 -9.92 -4.37 10.54
C SER A 51 -11.14 -3.49 10.28
N GLY A 52 -11.40 -3.17 9.00
CA GLY A 52 -12.39 -2.15 8.61
C GLY A 52 -12.03 -0.73 9.06
N LEU A 53 -10.81 -0.51 9.57
CA LEU A 53 -10.29 0.80 9.99
C LEU A 53 -9.52 1.50 8.87
N TYR A 54 -9.06 0.72 7.89
CA TYR A 54 -8.24 1.17 6.78
C TYR A 54 -8.98 0.92 5.47
N GLU A 55 -8.65 1.73 4.48
CA GLU A 55 -9.09 1.54 3.10
C GLU A 55 -7.89 1.61 2.16
N ILE A 56 -7.93 0.81 1.11
CA ILE A 56 -6.96 0.80 0.03
C ILE A 56 -7.69 0.90 -1.29
N GLU A 57 -7.33 1.89 -2.10
CA GLU A 57 -7.87 2.12 -3.44
C GLU A 57 -6.74 2.15 -4.48
N VAL A 58 -6.93 1.52 -5.63
CA VAL A 58 -5.99 1.63 -6.75
C VAL A 58 -6.21 2.96 -7.46
N ILE A 59 -5.18 3.81 -7.49
CA ILE A 59 -5.25 5.17 -8.05
C ILE A 59 -4.44 5.37 -9.34
N GLY A 60 -3.64 4.36 -9.73
CA GLY A 60 -2.82 4.42 -10.94
C GLY A 60 -1.79 3.30 -10.98
N ASN A 61 -0.76 3.47 -11.79
CA ASN A 61 0.39 2.56 -11.86
C ASN A 61 1.69 3.32 -12.15
N ILE A 62 2.83 2.70 -11.85
CA ILE A 62 4.16 3.33 -12.01
C ILE A 62 4.55 3.65 -13.46
N HIS A 63 3.91 3.03 -14.45
CA HIS A 63 4.24 3.22 -15.86
C HIS A 63 3.54 4.45 -16.45
N GLU A 64 2.33 4.74 -15.99
CA GLU A 64 1.50 5.84 -16.48
C GLU A 64 1.43 7.02 -15.51
N ASN A 65 1.61 6.77 -14.20
CA ASN A 65 1.42 7.76 -13.13
C ASN A 65 2.56 7.78 -12.10
N PRO A 66 3.84 7.83 -12.50
CA PRO A 66 4.96 7.88 -11.55
C PRO A 66 4.89 9.07 -10.59
N GLU A 67 4.25 10.17 -10.99
CA GLU A 67 4.05 11.37 -10.19
C GLU A 67 3.22 11.14 -8.91
N LEU A 68 2.46 10.03 -8.82
CA LEU A 68 1.66 9.70 -7.64
C LEU A 68 2.51 9.20 -6.47
N LEU A 69 3.77 8.82 -6.70
CA LEU A 69 4.71 8.40 -5.65
C LEU A 69 5.65 9.53 -5.20
N GLU A 70 5.61 10.69 -5.83
CA GLU A 70 6.42 11.84 -5.44
C GLU A 70 5.81 12.49 -4.18
N GLU A 71 6.55 12.52 -3.07
CA GLU A 71 6.17 13.28 -1.88
C GLU A 71 6.02 14.77 -2.26
N LYS A 72 4.85 15.35 -1.95
CA LYS A 72 4.60 16.79 -2.11
C LYS A 72 5.22 17.62 -0.99
#